data_AF-A0A3A0ABI3-F1
#
_entry.id   AF-A0A3A0ABI3-F1
#
_cell.length_a   1.000
_cell.length_b   1.000
_cell.length_c   1.000
_cell.angle_alpha   90.00
_cell.angle_beta   90.00
_cell.angle_gamma   90.00
#
_symmetry.space_group_name_H-M   'P 1'
#
loop_
_entity.id
_entity.type
_entity.pdbx_description
1 polymer ?
#
loop_
_entity_poly.entity_id
_entity_poly.type
_entity_poly.pdbx_seq_one_letter_code
_entity_poly.pdbx_strand_id
1 'polypeptide(L)'
;MSKQILHLHLGKASPPSEAPPSEATVRFLGESFAIRSVGTGGDIDTVDRLIRAADVDPQVDAIALDGFATQLRVGRDRIQHIYAERLEAASIDTPLVTGQGVRGAFERWAIRLVHDAEPGIFTRKHVLLAPGLNHNGLADGLAAFTEQRRYADPIFYWNLPSPATGEAAF
;
A
#
# COMPACT_ATOMS: atom_id res chain seq x y z
N MET A 1 5.93 -26.63 -8.11
CA MET A 1 5.96 -26.31 -6.66
C MET A 1 5.25 -24.99 -6.47
N SER A 2 4.48 -24.82 -5.38
CA SER A 2 3.82 -23.54 -5.09
C SER A 2 4.86 -22.53 -4.63
N LYS A 3 4.86 -21.33 -5.21
CA LYS A 3 5.71 -20.23 -4.74
C LYS A 3 5.22 -19.76 -3.38
N GLN A 4 6.12 -19.45 -2.46
CA GLN A 4 5.81 -18.98 -1.12
C GLN A 4 6.06 -17.48 -1.00
N ILE A 5 5.06 -16.76 -0.50
CA ILE A 5 5.13 -15.33 -0.25
C ILE A 5 4.97 -15.10 1.25
N LEU A 6 5.95 -14.44 1.86
CA LEU A 6 5.77 -13.87 3.19
C LEU A 6 5.09 -12.51 3.05
N HIS A 7 3.94 -12.34 3.66
CA HIS A 7 3.18 -11.09 3.67
C HIS A 7 3.22 -10.44 5.06
N LEU A 8 3.82 -9.26 5.17
CA LEU A 8 3.91 -8.49 6.40
C LEU A 8 2.95 -7.30 6.34
N HIS A 9 2.04 -7.18 7.31
CA HIS A 9 1.01 -6.15 7.32
C HIS A 9 0.86 -5.47 8.68
N LEU A 10 0.24 -4.29 8.71
CA LEU A 10 0.07 -3.46 9.93
C LEU A 10 -0.85 -4.06 11.01
N GLY A 11 -1.43 -5.24 10.77
CA GLY A 11 -2.31 -5.91 11.74
C GLY A 11 -1.57 -6.26 13.03
N LYS A 12 -2.31 -6.52 14.12
CA LYS A 12 -1.75 -6.75 15.47
C LYS A 12 -0.56 -7.73 15.43
N ALA A 13 0.59 -7.29 15.92
CA ALA A 13 1.70 -8.18 16.25
C ALA A 13 1.24 -9.10 17.37
N SER A 14 1.12 -10.39 17.07
CA SER A 14 0.78 -11.41 18.05
C SER A 14 1.89 -12.45 18.07
N PRO A 15 2.31 -12.92 19.25
CA PRO A 15 3.24 -14.05 19.30
C PRO A 15 2.60 -15.27 18.62
N PRO A 16 3.40 -16.17 18.03
CA PRO A 16 2.89 -17.36 17.34
C PRO A 16 1.98 -18.24 18.22
N SER A 17 2.13 -18.14 19.55
CA SER A 17 1.32 -18.84 20.54
C SER A 17 -0.10 -18.28 20.70
N GLU A 18 -0.34 -17.00 20.37
CA GLU A 18 -1.65 -16.35 20.53
C GLU A 18 -2.42 -16.26 19.21
N ALA A 19 -1.74 -15.97 18.11
CA ALA A 19 -2.35 -15.98 16.79
C ALA A 19 -1.34 -16.52 15.77
N PRO A 20 -1.56 -17.72 15.21
CA PRO A 20 -0.71 -18.23 14.15
C PRO A 20 -0.81 -17.34 12.91
N PRO A 21 0.23 -17.32 12.04
CA PRO A 21 0.16 -16.66 10.75
C PRO A 21 -1.08 -17.12 9.97
N SER A 22 -1.73 -16.19 9.28
CA SER A 22 -2.83 -16.55 8.37
C SER A 22 -2.24 -17.12 7.08
N GLU A 23 -2.72 -18.27 6.67
CA GLU A 23 -2.29 -18.92 5.43
C GLU A 23 -3.40 -18.88 4.38
N ALA A 24 -3.00 -18.62 3.13
CA ALA A 24 -3.90 -18.66 1.98
C ALA A 24 -3.17 -19.22 0.77
N THR A 25 -3.92 -19.91 -0.10
CA THR A 25 -3.42 -20.30 -1.42
C THR A 25 -4.23 -19.59 -2.48
N VAL A 26 -3.54 -18.88 -3.38
CA VAL A 26 -4.15 -18.18 -4.51
C VAL A 26 -3.57 -18.70 -5.82
N ARG A 27 -4.43 -18.84 -6.83
CA ARG A 27 -4.01 -19.17 -8.19
C ARG A 27 -4.07 -17.93 -9.05
N PHE A 28 -2.93 -17.54 -9.63
CA PHE A 28 -2.81 -16.33 -10.43
C PHE A 28 -1.94 -16.57 -11.65
N LEU A 29 -2.41 -16.18 -12.84
CA LEU A 29 -1.73 -16.40 -14.13
C LEU A 29 -1.25 -17.84 -14.36
N GLY A 30 -2.04 -18.82 -13.90
CA GLY A 30 -1.72 -20.25 -14.02
C GLY A 30 -0.81 -20.80 -12.92
N GLU A 31 -0.17 -19.94 -12.14
CA GLU A 31 0.71 -20.30 -11.02
C GLU A 31 -0.05 -20.36 -9.69
N SER A 32 0.45 -21.18 -8.75
CA SER A 32 -0.07 -21.24 -7.38
C SER A 32 0.89 -20.56 -6.42
N PHE A 33 0.35 -19.69 -5.57
CA PHE A 33 1.08 -18.97 -4.54
C PHE A 33 0.49 -19.32 -3.18
N ALA A 34 1.35 -19.74 -2.26
CA ALA A 34 1.03 -19.87 -0.85
C ALA A 34 1.49 -18.60 -0.15
N ILE A 35 0.58 -17.95 0.56
CA ILE A 35 0.80 -16.67 1.22
C ILE A 35 0.71 -16.91 2.71
N ARG A 36 1.78 -16.59 3.43
CA ARG A 36 1.83 -16.59 4.89
C ARG A 36 1.80 -15.15 5.38
N SER A 37 0.72 -14.74 6.02
CA SER A 37 0.50 -13.37 6.48
C SER A 37 0.82 -13.23 7.97
N VAL A 38 1.63 -12.23 8.31
CA VAL A 38 2.07 -11.91 9.67
C VAL A 38 1.79 -10.44 9.97
N GLY A 39 1.02 -10.20 11.03
CA GLY A 39 0.81 -8.86 11.56
C GLY A 39 2.06 -8.35 12.30
N THR A 40 2.48 -7.13 12.02
CA THR A 40 3.66 -6.50 12.63
C THR A 40 3.30 -5.37 13.59
N GLY A 41 2.02 -5.01 13.70
CA GLY A 41 1.54 -3.88 14.50
C GLY A 41 2.09 -2.52 14.05
N GLY A 42 2.72 -2.45 12.88
CA GLY A 42 3.44 -1.26 12.43
C GLY A 42 4.80 -1.04 13.10
N ASP A 43 5.29 -2.00 13.90
CA ASP A 43 6.60 -1.90 14.53
C ASP A 43 7.72 -2.17 13.50
N ILE A 44 8.48 -1.13 13.17
CA ILE A 44 9.55 -1.18 12.17
C ILE A 44 10.67 -2.14 12.59
N ASP A 45 10.95 -2.28 13.88
CA ASP A 45 11.98 -3.21 14.36
C ASP A 45 11.53 -4.66 14.18
N THR A 46 10.24 -4.94 14.41
CA THR A 46 9.63 -6.23 14.07
C THR A 46 9.64 -6.51 12.58
N VAL A 47 9.33 -5.52 11.74
CA VAL A 47 9.36 -5.67 10.27
C VAL A 47 10.78 -5.99 9.79
N ASP A 48 11.77 -5.19 10.18
CA ASP A 48 13.19 -5.39 9.81
C ASP A 48 13.69 -6.80 10.17
N ARG A 49 13.42 -7.24 11.40
CA ARG A 49 13.77 -8.59 11.88
C ARG A 49 13.11 -9.71 11.07
N LEU A 50 11.83 -9.55 10.73
CA LEU A 50 11.10 -10.55 9.94
C LEU A 50 11.60 -10.60 8.49
N ILE A 51 11.94 -9.46 7.89
CA ILE A 51 12.55 -9.40 6.55
C ILE A 51 13.88 -10.16 6.56
N ARG A 52 14.79 -9.85 7.49
CA ARG A 52 16.11 -10.52 7.58
C ARG A 52 16.00 -12.02 7.79
N ALA A 53 15.04 -12.45 8.62
CA ALA A 53 14.80 -13.88 8.85
C ALA A 53 14.29 -14.59 7.59
N ALA A 54 13.46 -13.92 6.79
CA ALA A 54 12.93 -14.45 5.55
C ALA A 54 13.97 -14.43 4.42
N ASP A 55 14.87 -13.45 4.40
CA ASP A 55 15.90 -13.30 3.37
C ASP A 55 16.85 -14.49 3.28
N VAL A 56 17.09 -15.17 4.41
CA VAL A 56 17.93 -16.37 4.51
C VAL A 56 17.14 -17.68 4.47
N ASP A 57 15.80 -17.62 4.39
CA ASP A 57 14.94 -18.80 4.33
C ASP A 57 14.74 -19.22 2.86
N PRO A 58 15.32 -20.35 2.42
CA PRO A 58 15.21 -20.79 1.03
C PRO A 58 13.78 -21.20 0.63
N GLN A 59 12.84 -21.27 1.58
CA GLN A 59 11.44 -21.49 1.28
C GLN A 59 10.72 -20.21 0.85
N VAL A 60 11.23 -19.01 1.13
CA VAL A 60 10.53 -17.74 0.84
C VAL A 60 10.96 -17.22 -0.53
N ASP A 61 10.05 -17.20 -1.50
CA ASP A 61 10.33 -16.71 -2.85
C ASP A 61 10.21 -15.19 -2.98
N ALA A 62 9.43 -14.55 -2.11
CA ALA A 62 9.24 -13.10 -2.07
C ALA A 62 8.67 -12.62 -0.72
N ILE A 63 8.95 -11.36 -0.39
CA ILE A 63 8.42 -10.67 0.79
C ILE A 63 7.55 -9.50 0.33
N ALA A 64 6.29 -9.49 0.74
CA ALA A 64 5.33 -8.42 0.49
C ALA A 64 5.11 -7.58 1.74
N LEU A 65 5.30 -6.27 1.64
CA LEU A 65 4.99 -5.30 2.69
C LEU A 65 3.68 -4.59 2.37
N ASP A 66 2.67 -4.78 3.21
CA ASP A 66 1.39 -4.09 3.12
C ASP A 66 1.24 -3.03 4.23
N GLY A 67 0.75 -1.86 3.85
CA GLY A 67 0.65 -0.69 4.71
C GLY A 67 1.97 0.05 4.96
N PHE A 68 3.09 -0.39 4.36
CA PHE A 68 4.36 0.31 4.40
C PHE A 68 4.62 1.03 3.08
N ALA A 69 4.79 2.35 3.12
CA ALA A 69 5.26 3.11 1.97
C ALA A 69 6.78 3.21 2.02
N THR A 70 7.48 2.73 1.00
CA THR A 70 8.91 3.04 0.80
C THR A 70 9.08 4.40 0.14
N GLN A 71 8.13 4.81 -0.69
CA GLN A 71 8.14 6.12 -1.33
C GLN A 71 6.80 6.81 -1.15
N LEU A 72 6.84 8.06 -0.70
CA LEU A 72 5.71 8.96 -0.69
C LEU A 72 5.66 9.73 -2.00
N ARG A 73 4.46 9.88 -2.56
CA ARG A 73 4.24 10.67 -3.76
C ARG A 73 3.28 11.82 -3.47
N VAL A 74 3.77 13.03 -3.70
CA VAL A 74 3.01 14.27 -3.54
C VAL A 74 3.06 14.97 -4.89
N GLY A 75 1.96 14.85 -5.64
CA GLY A 75 1.85 15.14 -7.08
C GLY A 75 3.06 14.69 -7.91
N ARG A 76 3.95 15.61 -8.28
CA ARG A 76 5.15 15.27 -9.10
C ARG A 76 6.33 14.81 -8.26
N ASP A 77 6.38 15.21 -7.00
CA ASP A 77 7.48 14.90 -6.10
C ASP A 77 7.41 13.48 -5.56
N ARG A 78 8.60 12.95 -5.33
CA ARG A 78 8.85 11.62 -4.79
C ARG A 78 9.78 11.76 -3.61
N ILE A 79 9.27 11.45 -2.43
CA ILE A 79 9.99 11.54 -1.17
C ILE A 79 10.21 10.12 -0.67
N GLN A 80 11.46 9.72 -0.46
CA GLN A 80 11.77 8.44 0.19
C GLN A 80 11.24 8.47 1.63
N HIS A 81 10.54 7.42 2.04
CA HIS A 81 10.07 7.29 3.41
C HIS A 81 11.28 7.07 4.33
N ILE A 82 11.22 7.59 5.56
CA ILE A 82 12.35 7.57 6.51
C ILE A 82 12.88 6.16 6.83
N TYR A 83 12.05 5.13 6.66
CA TYR A 83 12.42 3.72 6.90
C TYR A 83 12.68 2.93 5.62
N ALA A 84 12.53 3.54 4.44
CA ALA A 84 12.63 2.82 3.17
C ALA A 84 14.00 2.16 2.99
N GLU A 85 15.07 2.95 3.12
CA GLU A 85 16.45 2.46 2.98
C GLU A 85 16.76 1.35 3.98
N ARG A 86 16.29 1.49 5.23
CA ARG A 86 16.45 0.47 6.27
C ARG A 86 15.80 -0.85 5.88
N LEU A 87 14.53 -0.81 5.46
CA LEU A 87 13.77 -2.01 5.11
C LEU A 87 14.25 -2.64 3.81
N GLU A 88 14.63 -1.83 2.82
CA GLU A 88 15.21 -2.30 1.56
C GLU A 88 16.57 -2.96 1.80
N ALA A 89 17.42 -2.40 2.66
CA ALA A 89 18.69 -3.00 3.04
C ALA A 89 18.57 -4.26 3.92
N ALA A 90 17.38 -4.58 4.42
CA ALA A 90 17.13 -5.80 5.20
C ALA A 90 16.91 -7.05 4.33
N SER A 91 16.64 -6.87 3.03
CA SER A 91 16.37 -7.94 2.05
C SER A 91 17.42 -7.88 0.94
N ILE A 92 18.36 -8.82 0.92
CA ILE A 92 19.47 -8.84 -0.04
C ILE A 92 19.17 -9.79 -1.19
N ASP A 93 18.77 -11.02 -0.87
CA ASP A 93 18.61 -12.11 -1.83
C ASP A 93 17.14 -12.31 -2.22
N THR A 94 16.23 -12.05 -1.29
CA THR A 94 14.79 -12.24 -1.49
C THR A 94 14.14 -10.94 -1.99
N PRO A 95 13.32 -10.99 -3.06
CA PRO A 95 12.60 -9.80 -3.55
C PRO A 95 11.65 -9.21 -2.52
N LEU A 96 11.82 -7.92 -2.21
CA LEU A 96 10.95 -7.15 -1.33
C LEU A 96 10.03 -6.24 -2.16
N VAL A 97 8.71 -6.33 -1.97
CA VAL A 97 7.71 -5.57 -2.75
C VAL A 97 6.65 -4.91 -1.87
N THR A 98 6.18 -3.73 -2.28
CA THR A 98 5.15 -2.93 -1.56
C THR A 98 3.86 -2.71 -2.35
N GLY A 99 3.78 -3.28 -3.56
CA GLY A 99 2.65 -3.07 -4.49
C GLY A 99 2.53 -1.66 -5.08
N GLN A 100 3.38 -0.71 -4.70
CA GLN A 100 3.33 0.69 -5.14
C GLN A 100 3.42 0.85 -6.66
N GLY A 101 4.16 -0.04 -7.35
CA GLY A 101 4.32 0.01 -8.80
C GLY A 101 3.02 -0.22 -9.60
N VAL A 102 2.06 -0.96 -9.03
CA VAL A 102 0.79 -1.29 -9.72
C VAL A 102 -0.43 -0.59 -9.13
N ARG A 103 -0.36 -0.18 -7.86
CA ARG A 103 -1.46 0.44 -7.11
C ARG A 103 -2.16 1.56 -7.89
N GLY A 104 -1.39 2.55 -8.33
CA GLY A 104 -1.99 3.71 -9.00
C GLY A 104 -2.70 3.36 -10.31
N ALA A 105 -2.25 2.32 -11.03
CA ALA A 105 -2.93 1.85 -12.23
C ALA A 105 -4.26 1.18 -11.88
N PHE A 106 -4.28 0.32 -10.85
CA PHE A 106 -5.49 -0.33 -10.38
C PHE A 106 -6.50 0.64 -9.78
N GLU A 107 -6.07 1.67 -9.04
CA GLU A 107 -6.97 2.70 -8.53
C GLU A 107 -7.65 3.49 -9.66
N ARG A 108 -6.89 3.93 -10.67
CA ARG A 108 -7.47 4.60 -11.85
C ARG A 108 -8.45 3.69 -12.58
N TRP A 109 -8.07 2.43 -12.75
CA TRP A 109 -8.92 1.45 -13.42
C TRP A 109 -10.20 1.18 -12.63
N ALA A 110 -10.12 1.06 -11.30
CA ALA A 110 -11.28 0.90 -10.43
C ALA A 110 -12.26 2.07 -10.56
N ILE A 111 -11.77 3.32 -10.57
CA ILE A 111 -12.62 4.49 -10.81
C ILE A 111 -13.33 4.40 -12.16
N ARG A 112 -12.61 3.99 -13.21
CA ARG A 112 -13.21 3.80 -14.52
C ARG A 112 -14.30 2.72 -14.52
N LEU A 113 -14.04 1.55 -13.91
CA LEU A 113 -15.02 0.48 -13.81
C LEU A 113 -16.29 0.92 -13.08
N VAL A 114 -16.15 1.68 -11.99
CA VAL A 114 -17.30 2.22 -11.25
C VAL A 114 -18.08 3.23 -12.09
N HIS A 115 -17.40 4.11 -12.83
CA HIS A 115 -18.06 5.04 -13.74
C HIS A 115 -18.80 4.33 -14.88
N ASP A 116 -18.19 3.30 -15.47
CA ASP A 116 -18.79 2.55 -16.58
C ASP A 116 -20.02 1.76 -16.11
N ALA A 117 -20.01 1.27 -14.86
CA ALA A 117 -21.16 0.60 -14.24
C ALA A 117 -22.28 1.58 -13.84
N GLU A 118 -21.92 2.77 -13.35
CA GLU A 118 -22.86 3.79 -12.84
C GLU A 118 -22.52 5.18 -13.42
N PRO A 119 -22.90 5.46 -14.68
CA PRO A 119 -22.57 6.72 -15.32
C PRO A 119 -23.06 7.94 -14.52
N GLY A 120 -22.14 8.87 -14.24
CA GLY A 120 -22.44 10.09 -13.50
C GLY A 120 -22.34 9.98 -11.97
N ILE A 121 -21.98 8.81 -11.40
CA ILE A 121 -21.83 8.63 -9.95
C ILE A 121 -20.93 9.70 -9.30
N PHE A 122 -19.85 10.10 -10.00
CA PHE A 122 -18.85 11.06 -9.53
C PHE A 122 -19.16 12.51 -9.92
N THR A 123 -20.11 12.75 -10.82
CA THR A 123 -20.40 14.09 -11.33
C THR A 123 -20.88 15.02 -10.22
N ARG A 124 -20.23 16.18 -10.10
CA ARG A 124 -20.49 17.22 -9.07
C ARG A 124 -20.39 16.71 -7.63
N LYS A 125 -19.72 15.57 -7.39
CA LYS A 125 -19.50 15.08 -6.03
C LYS A 125 -18.33 15.82 -5.38
N HIS A 126 -18.50 16.15 -4.11
CA HIS A 126 -17.43 16.61 -3.25
C HIS A 126 -16.74 15.38 -2.68
N VAL A 127 -15.45 15.22 -2.98
CA VAL A 127 -14.67 14.05 -2.57
C VAL A 127 -13.60 14.49 -1.58
N LEU A 128 -13.59 13.86 -0.42
CA LEU A 128 -12.53 14.00 0.58
C LEU A 128 -11.67 12.74 0.57
N LEU A 129 -10.38 12.89 0.30
CA LEU A 129 -9.39 11.82 0.39
C LEU A 129 -8.79 11.83 1.81
N ALA A 130 -8.82 10.68 2.49
CA ALA A 130 -8.52 10.57 3.92
C ALA A 130 -7.83 9.22 4.26
N PRO A 131 -6.52 9.07 4.03
CA PRO A 131 -5.59 10.04 3.41
C PRO A 131 -5.67 10.03 1.87
N GLY A 132 -5.22 11.11 1.22
CA GLY A 132 -4.96 11.12 -0.22
C GLY A 132 -3.49 10.85 -0.58
N LEU A 133 -2.58 10.99 0.38
CA LEU A 133 -1.18 10.61 0.24
C LEU A 133 -1.06 9.14 -0.19
N ASN A 134 -0.18 8.87 -1.17
CA ASN A 134 0.01 7.54 -1.80
C ASN A 134 -1.19 6.98 -2.58
N HIS A 135 -2.25 7.78 -2.77
CA HIS A 135 -3.43 7.43 -3.56
C HIS A 135 -3.58 8.34 -4.78
N ASN A 136 -2.46 8.68 -5.44
CA ASN A 136 -2.47 9.53 -6.63
C ASN A 136 -3.26 8.89 -7.78
N GLY A 137 -3.26 7.56 -7.93
CA GLY A 137 -4.07 6.91 -8.95
C GLY A 137 -5.56 7.14 -8.73
N LEU A 138 -6.01 7.01 -7.48
CA LEU A 138 -7.39 7.30 -7.10
C LEU A 138 -7.74 8.77 -7.37
N ALA A 139 -6.88 9.70 -6.91
CA ALA A 139 -7.09 11.13 -7.08
C ALA A 139 -7.11 11.57 -8.56
N ASP A 140 -6.21 11.03 -9.37
CA ASP A 140 -6.13 11.26 -10.82
C ASP A 140 -7.36 10.68 -11.53
N GLY A 141 -7.79 9.47 -11.15
CA GLY A 141 -8.98 8.83 -11.71
C GLY A 141 -10.23 9.67 -11.47
N LEU A 142 -10.38 10.21 -10.27
CA LEU A 142 -11.49 11.09 -9.89
C LEU A 142 -11.42 12.47 -10.56
N ALA A 143 -10.21 12.95 -10.89
CA ALA A 143 -9.98 14.24 -11.55
C ALA A 143 -10.73 14.35 -12.89
N ALA A 144 -10.92 13.22 -13.58
CA ALA A 144 -11.66 13.17 -14.84
C ALA A 144 -13.17 13.47 -14.69
N PHE A 145 -13.71 13.43 -13.47
CA PHE A 145 -15.16 13.51 -13.23
C PHE A 145 -15.59 14.61 -12.25
N THR A 146 -14.69 15.06 -11.37
CA THR A 146 -14.96 16.15 -10.41
C THR A 146 -13.72 16.95 -10.05
N GLU A 147 -13.89 18.27 -10.01
CA GLU A 147 -12.87 19.21 -9.52
C GLU A 147 -12.94 19.41 -8.00
N GLN A 148 -14.06 19.02 -7.37
CA GLN A 148 -14.35 19.24 -5.95
C GLN A 148 -13.66 18.18 -5.06
N ARG A 149 -12.33 18.08 -5.16
CA ARG A 149 -11.49 17.13 -4.41
C ARG A 149 -10.74 17.86 -3.31
N ARG A 150 -10.72 17.28 -2.11
CA ARG A 150 -9.97 17.77 -0.95
C ARG A 150 -9.16 16.65 -0.31
N TYR A 151 -8.08 17.02 0.35
CA TYR A 151 -7.12 16.11 0.98
C TYR A 151 -7.10 16.37 2.48
N ALA A 152 -7.45 15.36 3.28
CA ALA A 152 -7.48 15.45 4.74
C ALA A 152 -6.09 15.26 5.38
N ASP A 153 -5.07 14.95 4.58
CA ASP A 153 -3.68 14.75 5.00
C ASP A 153 -3.14 15.86 5.93
N PRO A 154 -3.38 17.18 5.67
CA PRO A 154 -3.03 18.26 6.58
C PRO A 154 -3.57 18.11 7.99
N ILE A 155 -4.79 17.60 8.13
CA ILE A 155 -5.45 17.40 9.42
C ILE A 155 -4.81 16.21 10.14
N PHE A 156 -4.68 15.06 9.46
CA PHE A 156 -4.22 13.83 10.11
C PHE A 156 -2.73 13.84 10.46
N TYR A 157 -1.89 14.37 9.58
CA TYR A 157 -0.43 14.28 9.75
C TYR A 157 0.19 15.51 10.39
N TRP A 158 -0.45 16.68 10.27
CA TRP A 158 0.10 17.95 10.74
C TRP A 158 -0.84 18.74 11.66
N ASN A 159 -2.00 18.18 12.01
CA ASN A 159 -2.99 18.83 12.88
C ASN A 159 -3.39 20.24 12.41
N LEU A 160 -3.44 20.45 11.09
CA LEU A 160 -3.88 21.72 10.50
C LEU A 160 -5.42 21.84 10.58
N PRO A 161 -5.97 23.07 10.65
CA PRO A 161 -7.40 23.27 10.90
C PRO A 161 -8.32 22.96 9.71
N SER A 162 -7.79 22.75 8.50
CA SER A 162 -8.59 22.52 7.30
C SER A 162 -7.92 21.57 6.30
N PRO A 163 -8.71 20.81 5.50
CA PRO A 163 -8.19 20.01 4.39
C PRO A 163 -7.51 20.89 3.32
N ALA A 164 -6.55 20.33 2.59
CA ALA A 164 -5.99 20.98 1.40
C ALA A 164 -6.96 20.87 0.21
N THR A 165 -7.01 21.91 -0.63
CA THR A 165 -7.78 21.92 -1.87
C THR A 165 -6.96 21.29 -3.00
N GLY A 166 -7.62 20.53 -3.88
CA GLY A 166 -6.98 19.85 -5.01
C GLY A 166 -6.57 20.73 -6.19
N GLU A 167 -6.48 22.05 -6.00
CA GLU A 167 -6.16 23.03 -7.06
C GLU A 167 -4.66 23.37 -7.13
N ALA A 168 -3.90 23.06 -6.08
CA ALA A 168 -2.45 23.23 -6.08
C ALA A 168 -1.79 21.85 -6.22
N ALA A 169 -1.27 21.59 -7.42
CA ALA A 169 -0.18 20.65 -7.58
C ALA A 169 0.93 21.04 -6.59
N PHE A 170 1.15 20.17 -5.61
CA PHE A 170 2.49 19.96 -5.08
C PHE A 170 3.18 18.98 -6.04
#